data_AF-A0AAV2PZT7-F1
#
_entry.id   AF-A0AAV2PZT7-F1
#
_cell.length_a   1.000
_cell.length_b   1.000
_cell.length_c   1.000
_cell.angle_alpha   90.00
_cell.angle_beta   90.00
_cell.angle_gamma   90.00
#
_symmetry.space_group_name_H-M   'P 1'
#
loop_
_entity.id
_entity.type
_entity.pdbx_description
1 polymer ?
#
loop_
_entity_poly.entity_id
_entity_poly.type
_entity_poly.pdbx_seq_one_letter_code
_entity_poly.pdbx_strand_id
1 'polypeptide(L)'
;VVFLSVIFASNVVQPELHNAKENHMDEIKDLSCQDDPTANCLDFKDKCVNNLVKAMCPLTCGICKEYERYRTLMDEHSLDENVSEREFCKDAHNNCPKYKEKCEDPNILDLCPVTCGQCEELQDEQEYSHEGIQPFQYDYYSYEDEEEEDNYHGMYFDEGSLSSVACVEKSKHCSRYKDKCDDPNIREICPETCGLCTRRKLRGNEEQNCTDIKQKRTECPFNTHRCFNIHVLRSCPKTCGGCNIDFKALYDTIMPLSTDDVREIPGFHWVPPKDLDNK
;
A
#
# COMPACT_ATOMS: atom_id res chain seq x y z
N VAL A 1 -39.32 -36.63 -56.68
CA VAL A 1 -38.41 -36.70 -55.52
C VAL A 1 -38.24 -35.28 -55.01
N VAL A 2 -38.94 -34.96 -53.92
CA VAL A 2 -38.96 -33.64 -53.27
C VAL A 2 -37.84 -33.64 -52.24
N PHE A 3 -36.90 -32.69 -52.34
CA PHE A 3 -35.96 -32.42 -51.25
C PHE A 3 -36.27 -31.04 -50.67
N LEU A 4 -36.90 -31.10 -49.49
CA LEU A 4 -37.06 -30.01 -48.53
C LEU A 4 -35.70 -29.72 -47.88
N SER A 5 -35.22 -28.49 -48.00
CA SER A 5 -34.10 -27.99 -47.21
C SER A 5 -34.65 -27.22 -46.01
N VAL A 6 -34.61 -27.85 -44.84
CA VAL A 6 -34.95 -27.25 -43.54
C VAL A 6 -33.68 -26.68 -42.92
N ILE A 7 -33.83 -25.45 -42.43
CA ILE A 7 -32.88 -24.59 -41.72
C ILE A 7 -32.59 -25.13 -40.31
N PHE A 8 -31.34 -25.02 -39.84
CA PHE A 8 -31.06 -24.84 -38.41
C PHE A 8 -30.11 -23.66 -38.21
N ALA A 9 -30.68 -22.56 -37.72
CA ALA A 9 -29.98 -21.43 -37.16
C ALA A 9 -29.57 -21.77 -35.73
N SER A 10 -28.28 -21.68 -35.42
CA SER A 10 -27.78 -21.80 -34.05
C SER A 10 -27.95 -20.46 -33.34
N ASN A 11 -28.98 -20.38 -32.49
CA ASN A 11 -29.11 -19.35 -31.47
C ASN A 11 -28.07 -19.61 -30.37
N VAL A 12 -27.08 -18.73 -30.25
CA VAL A 12 -26.17 -18.70 -29.09
C VAL A 12 -26.86 -17.89 -27.99
N VAL A 13 -27.35 -18.61 -26.99
CA VAL A 13 -27.88 -18.09 -25.73
C VAL A 13 -26.69 -17.66 -24.87
N GLN A 14 -26.62 -16.38 -24.50
CA GLN A 14 -25.72 -15.90 -23.44
C GLN A 14 -26.33 -16.21 -22.08
N PRO A 15 -25.59 -16.78 -21.11
CA PRO A 15 -25.99 -16.75 -19.71
C PRO A 15 -25.59 -15.42 -19.08
N GLU A 16 -26.58 -14.71 -18.55
CA GLU A 16 -26.40 -13.67 -17.55
C GLU A 16 -25.77 -14.29 -16.29
N LEU A 17 -24.62 -13.78 -15.87
CA LEU A 17 -24.09 -14.05 -14.53
C LEU A 17 -24.19 -12.77 -13.70
N HIS A 18 -25.07 -12.86 -12.71
CA HIS A 18 -25.33 -11.88 -11.68
C HIS A 18 -24.07 -11.48 -10.91
N ASN A 19 -24.03 -10.19 -10.57
CA ASN A 19 -23.09 -9.54 -9.66
C ASN A 19 -22.95 -10.30 -8.33
N ALA A 20 -21.70 -10.63 -7.96
CA ALA A 20 -21.24 -10.63 -6.58
C ALA A 20 -20.11 -9.58 -6.50
N LYS A 21 -20.36 -8.53 -5.72
CA LYS A 21 -19.53 -7.34 -5.61
C LYS A 21 -19.29 -7.12 -4.13
N GLU A 22 -18.05 -7.32 -3.67
CA GLU A 22 -17.52 -6.89 -2.37
C GLU A 22 -15.98 -7.01 -2.49
N ASN A 23 -15.29 -5.89 -2.74
CA ASN A 23 -14.60 -5.04 -1.76
C ASN A 23 -13.25 -5.62 -1.31
N HIS A 24 -12.14 -5.16 -1.90
CA HIS A 24 -10.90 -4.78 -1.18
C HIS A 24 -9.77 -4.46 -2.16
N MET A 25 -9.32 -3.20 -2.19
CA MET A 25 -7.92 -2.77 -2.37
C MET A 25 -7.90 -1.27 -2.62
N ASP A 26 -8.10 -0.50 -1.56
CA ASP A 26 -7.54 0.84 -1.43
C ASP A 26 -7.19 1.02 0.04
N GLU A 27 -6.10 0.36 0.41
CA GLU A 27 -5.34 0.66 1.60
C GLU A 27 -3.89 0.26 1.31
N ILE A 28 -3.05 1.23 0.92
CA ILE A 28 -1.63 1.18 1.27
C ILE A 28 -1.60 1.55 2.76
N LYS A 29 -2.20 0.68 3.58
CA LYS A 29 -1.91 0.58 5.00
C LYS A 29 -0.60 -0.17 5.05
N ASP A 30 0.38 0.41 5.72
CA ASP A 30 1.56 -0.27 6.25
C ASP A 30 2.10 -1.38 5.35
N LEU A 31 3.09 -1.06 4.51
CA LEU A 31 4.04 -2.11 4.16
C LEU A 31 4.63 -2.58 5.49
N SER A 32 4.03 -3.62 6.07
CA SER A 32 4.57 -4.35 7.18
C SER A 32 5.96 -4.74 6.73
N CYS A 33 6.97 -4.05 7.26
CA CYS A 33 8.32 -4.35 6.87
C CYS A 33 8.66 -5.69 7.48
N GLN A 34 8.42 -6.72 6.70
CA GLN A 34 8.66 -8.11 7.03
C GLN A 34 9.33 -8.72 5.83
N ASP A 35 10.30 -9.60 6.11
CA ASP A 35 10.88 -10.42 5.09
C ASP A 35 9.83 -11.42 4.58
N ASP A 36 9.83 -11.70 3.29
CA ASP A 36 8.98 -12.71 2.67
C ASP A 36 9.29 -14.07 3.31
N PRO A 37 8.31 -14.73 3.95
CA PRO A 37 8.53 -15.99 4.68
C PRO A 37 8.93 -17.15 3.76
N THR A 38 8.74 -17.00 2.45
CA THR A 38 9.14 -18.00 1.44
C THR A 38 10.55 -17.77 0.92
N ALA A 39 11.13 -16.60 1.17
CA ALA A 39 12.51 -16.28 0.81
C ALA A 39 13.47 -16.69 1.94
N ASN A 40 14.57 -17.36 1.58
CA ASN A 40 15.62 -17.69 2.54
C ASN A 40 16.54 -16.47 2.75
N CYS A 41 16.00 -15.43 3.39
CA CYS A 41 16.65 -14.12 3.52
C CYS A 41 18.00 -14.17 4.26
N LEU A 42 18.15 -15.09 5.22
CA LEU A 42 19.41 -15.29 5.96
C LEU A 42 20.57 -15.70 5.04
N ASP A 43 20.30 -16.57 4.05
CA ASP A 43 21.30 -17.03 3.07
C ASP A 43 21.62 -15.97 2.00
N PHE A 44 20.85 -14.88 1.94
CA PHE A 44 21.01 -13.79 0.97
C PHE A 44 21.45 -12.47 1.59
N LYS A 45 21.81 -12.46 2.88
CA LYS A 45 22.20 -11.24 3.60
C LYS A 45 23.40 -10.52 2.95
N ASP A 46 24.36 -11.25 2.42
CA ASP A 46 25.51 -10.73 1.67
C ASP A 46 25.15 -10.21 0.27
N LYS A 47 23.96 -10.53 -0.23
CA LYS A 47 23.43 -10.14 -1.55
C LYS A 47 22.44 -8.99 -1.49
N CYS A 48 22.38 -8.28 -0.37
CA CYS A 48 21.53 -7.09 -0.20
C CYS A 48 21.89 -5.91 -1.12
N VAL A 49 22.90 -6.03 -1.97
CA VAL A 49 23.13 -5.10 -3.10
C VAL A 49 22.08 -5.29 -4.20
N ASN A 50 21.48 -6.48 -4.32
CA ASN A 50 20.48 -6.79 -5.35
C ASN A 50 19.08 -6.28 -4.96
N ASN A 51 18.46 -5.50 -5.84
CA ASN A 51 17.13 -4.90 -5.60
C ASN A 51 16.00 -5.92 -5.38
N LEU A 52 16.10 -7.13 -5.94
CA LEU A 52 15.12 -8.19 -5.69
C LEU A 52 15.24 -8.73 -4.26
N VAL A 53 16.47 -8.90 -3.77
CA VAL A 53 16.72 -9.31 -2.38
C VAL A 53 16.26 -8.22 -1.42
N LYS A 54 16.51 -6.93 -1.74
CA LYS A 54 16.00 -5.79 -0.97
C LYS A 54 14.47 -5.76 -0.86
N ALA A 55 13.76 -6.10 -1.94
CA ALA A 55 12.31 -6.08 -1.96
C ALA A 55 11.67 -7.26 -1.19
N MET A 56 12.29 -8.45 -1.26
CA MET A 56 11.81 -9.64 -0.56
C MET A 56 12.30 -9.71 0.88
N CYS A 57 13.46 -9.12 1.19
CA CYS A 57 14.12 -9.21 2.48
C CYS A 57 14.46 -7.81 3.05
N PRO A 58 13.50 -6.88 3.14
CA PRO A 58 13.76 -5.50 3.54
C PRO A 58 14.25 -5.35 4.99
N LEU A 59 13.87 -6.26 5.89
CA LEU A 59 14.40 -6.30 7.27
C LEU A 59 15.82 -6.84 7.28
N THR A 60 16.07 -8.02 6.69
CA THR A 60 17.42 -8.62 6.65
C THR A 60 18.43 -7.69 5.96
N CYS A 61 18.01 -6.89 4.99
CA CYS A 61 18.84 -5.91 4.31
C CYS A 61 18.94 -4.54 5.00
N GLY A 62 18.34 -4.36 6.18
CA GLY A 62 18.44 -3.12 6.98
C GLY A 62 17.81 -1.89 6.30
N ILE A 63 16.85 -2.10 5.40
CA ILE A 63 16.14 -1.02 4.71
C ILE A 63 15.15 -0.37 5.68
N CYS A 64 14.53 -1.17 6.53
CA CYS A 64 13.55 -0.70 7.50
C CYS A 64 14.18 -0.38 8.84
N LYS A 65 14.92 0.73 8.89
CA LYS A 65 15.57 1.22 10.11
C LYS A 65 14.59 1.65 11.19
N GLU A 66 13.40 2.08 10.80
CA GLU A 66 12.37 2.53 11.74
C GLU A 66 11.76 1.34 12.51
N TYR A 67 11.66 0.18 11.87
CA TYR A 67 11.23 -1.05 12.52
C TYR A 67 12.26 -1.60 13.52
N GLU A 68 13.57 -1.47 13.25
CA GLU A 68 14.60 -1.84 14.24
C GLU A 68 14.54 -0.97 15.50
N ARG A 69 14.18 0.31 15.36
CA ARG A 69 13.95 1.22 16.49
C ARG A 69 12.72 0.82 17.31
N TYR A 70 11.62 0.46 16.66
CA TYR A 70 10.44 -0.08 17.33
C TYR A 70 10.68 -1.45 17.96
N ARG A 71 11.44 -2.32 17.29
CA ARG A 71 11.79 -3.65 17.79
C ARG A 71 12.69 -3.57 19.01
N THR A 72 13.69 -2.69 19.01
CA THR A 72 14.55 -2.48 20.20
C THR A 72 13.75 -1.90 21.37
N LEU A 73 12.80 -1.00 21.12
CA LEU A 73 11.86 -0.53 22.15
C LEU A 73 10.94 -1.64 22.68
N MET A 74 10.53 -2.58 21.82
CA MET A 74 9.70 -3.73 22.21
C MET A 74 10.51 -4.81 22.93
N ASP A 75 11.75 -5.08 22.51
CA ASP A 75 12.65 -6.08 23.11
C ASP A 75 13.21 -5.59 24.48
N GLU A 76 13.43 -4.28 24.68
CA GLU A 76 13.76 -3.73 26.01
C GLU A 76 12.57 -3.79 26.99
N HIS A 77 11.34 -3.81 26.47
CA HIS A 77 10.13 -4.03 27.27
C HIS A 77 9.72 -5.50 27.41
N SER A 78 10.43 -6.46 26.78
CA SER A 78 10.06 -7.89 26.78
C SER A 78 10.82 -8.77 27.80
N LEU A 79 11.49 -8.18 28.79
CA LEU A 79 12.14 -8.95 29.87
C LEU A 79 11.26 -9.19 31.11
N ASP A 80 9.96 -8.96 31.01
CA ASP A 80 8.96 -9.54 31.94
C ASP A 80 7.98 -10.45 31.17
N GLU A 81 8.44 -11.66 30.81
CA GLU A 81 7.62 -12.79 30.32
C GLU A 81 6.66 -13.35 31.40
N ASN A 82 5.91 -12.47 32.07
CA ASN A 82 4.80 -12.85 32.94
C ASN A 82 3.63 -11.85 32.91
N VAL A 83 3.65 -10.91 31.96
CA VAL A 83 2.42 -10.20 31.56
C VAL A 83 1.79 -11.01 30.45
N SER A 84 1.23 -12.16 30.84
CA SER A 84 0.11 -12.80 30.14
C SER A 84 -0.80 -11.67 29.68
N GLU A 85 -1.13 -11.64 28.38
CA GLU A 85 -2.22 -10.86 27.84
C GLU A 85 -3.37 -10.99 28.84
N ARG A 86 -3.58 -9.98 29.69
CA ARG A 86 -4.76 -9.91 30.54
C ARG A 86 -5.86 -9.52 29.56
N GLU A 87 -6.26 -10.48 28.74
CA GLU A 87 -7.54 -10.45 28.06
C GLU A 87 -8.54 -10.01 29.12
N PHE A 88 -9.21 -8.90 28.83
CA PHE A 88 -10.18 -8.27 29.71
C PHE A 88 -11.11 -9.36 30.24
N CYS A 89 -10.94 -9.72 31.51
CA CYS A 89 -11.68 -10.84 32.05
C CYS A 89 -13.14 -10.40 32.19
N LYS A 90 -13.99 -10.99 31.37
CA LYS A 90 -15.39 -10.63 31.25
C LYS A 90 -16.21 -11.89 31.08
N ASP A 91 -17.36 -11.89 31.73
CA ASP A 91 -18.37 -12.93 31.50
C ASP A 91 -18.87 -12.88 30.05
N ALA A 92 -18.88 -14.03 29.38
CA ALA A 92 -19.29 -14.15 27.98
C ALA A 92 -20.79 -13.87 27.78
N HIS A 93 -21.60 -13.95 28.84
CA HIS A 93 -23.04 -13.74 28.78
C HIS A 93 -23.61 -12.98 29.98
N ASN A 94 -24.61 -12.14 29.72
CA ASN A 94 -25.34 -11.38 30.74
C ASN A 94 -26.19 -12.25 31.69
N ASN A 95 -26.33 -13.55 31.41
CA ASN A 95 -27.06 -14.50 32.27
C ASN A 95 -26.18 -15.14 33.36
N CYS A 96 -24.86 -14.89 33.35
CA CYS A 96 -23.91 -15.44 34.32
C CYS A 96 -24.33 -15.29 35.80
N PRO A 97 -24.96 -14.19 36.25
CA PRO A 97 -25.45 -14.07 37.63
C PRO A 97 -26.42 -15.19 38.07
N LYS A 98 -27.15 -15.82 37.14
CA LYS A 98 -28.06 -16.94 37.43
C LYS A 98 -27.33 -18.28 37.61
N TYR A 99 -26.07 -18.37 37.19
CA TYR A 99 -25.26 -19.59 37.24
C TYR A 99 -24.23 -19.57 38.37
N LYS A 100 -24.27 -18.58 39.27
CA LYS A 100 -23.32 -18.43 40.38
C LYS A 100 -23.19 -19.67 41.28
N GLU A 101 -24.28 -20.41 41.48
CA GLU A 101 -24.27 -21.66 42.28
C GLU A 101 -23.76 -22.88 41.49
N LYS A 102 -23.48 -22.74 40.20
CA LYS A 102 -23.06 -23.80 39.28
C LYS A 102 -21.63 -23.65 38.79
N CYS A 103 -20.82 -22.87 39.49
CA CYS A 103 -19.40 -22.67 39.17
C CYS A 103 -18.52 -23.92 39.39
N GLU A 104 -19.10 -25.05 39.81
CA GLU A 104 -18.41 -26.35 39.80
C GLU A 104 -18.36 -26.97 38.39
N ASP A 105 -19.23 -26.53 37.46
CA ASP A 105 -19.23 -26.99 36.08
C ASP A 105 -18.14 -26.23 35.28
N PRO A 106 -17.15 -26.92 34.68
CA PRO A 106 -16.08 -26.29 33.92
C PRO A 106 -16.60 -25.44 32.75
N ASN A 107 -17.74 -25.79 32.15
CA ASN A 107 -18.32 -24.97 31.09
C ASN A 107 -18.86 -23.63 31.60
N ILE A 108 -19.33 -23.59 32.85
CA ILE A 108 -19.79 -22.34 33.48
C ILE A 108 -18.59 -21.50 33.93
N LEU A 109 -17.51 -22.13 34.39
CA LEU A 109 -16.27 -21.45 34.74
C LEU A 109 -15.65 -20.71 33.56
N ASP A 110 -15.54 -21.37 32.41
CA ASP A 110 -14.98 -20.75 31.19
C ASP A 110 -15.88 -19.64 30.65
N LEU A 111 -17.20 -19.78 30.80
CA LEU A 111 -18.18 -18.85 30.27
C LEU A 111 -18.39 -17.63 31.16
N CYS A 112 -18.23 -17.80 32.47
CA CYS A 112 -18.54 -16.82 33.50
C CYS A 112 -17.40 -16.65 34.52
N PRO A 113 -16.16 -16.36 34.06
CA PRO A 113 -14.99 -16.33 34.94
C PRO A 113 -15.09 -15.24 36.01
N VAL A 114 -15.75 -14.11 35.74
CA VAL A 114 -15.95 -13.02 36.71
C VAL A 114 -16.99 -13.44 37.74
N THR A 115 -18.17 -13.91 37.31
CA THR A 115 -19.22 -14.35 38.25
C THR A 115 -18.75 -15.50 39.16
N CYS A 116 -17.91 -16.38 38.63
CA CYS A 116 -17.34 -17.51 39.38
C CYS A 116 -16.08 -17.15 40.18
N GLY A 117 -15.61 -15.89 40.14
CA GLY A 117 -14.47 -15.42 40.92
C GLY A 117 -13.12 -15.95 40.47
N GLN A 118 -13.00 -16.39 39.21
CA GLN A 118 -11.72 -16.75 38.59
C GLN A 118 -10.88 -15.50 38.26
N CYS A 119 -11.53 -14.34 38.17
CA CYS A 119 -10.88 -13.06 37.92
C CYS A 119 -11.72 -11.90 38.48
N GLU A 120 -11.10 -10.72 38.59
CA GLU A 120 -11.75 -9.48 39.01
C GLU A 120 -12.24 -8.71 37.78
N GLU A 121 -13.49 -8.24 37.82
CA GLU A 121 -14.01 -7.33 36.81
C GLU A 121 -13.21 -6.03 36.89
N LEU A 122 -12.55 -5.65 35.79
CA LEU A 122 -12.01 -4.30 35.70
C LEU A 122 -13.20 -3.35 35.77
N GLN A 123 -13.26 -2.58 36.85
CA GLN A 123 -14.20 -1.48 36.94
C GLN A 123 -13.81 -0.55 35.81
N ASP A 124 -14.59 -0.53 34.72
CA ASP A 124 -14.49 0.49 33.69
C ASP A 124 -14.51 1.81 34.46
N GLU A 125 -13.35 2.49 34.50
CA GLU A 125 -13.21 3.73 35.22
C GLU A 125 -14.34 4.63 34.73
N GLN A 126 -15.26 4.90 35.65
CA GLN A 126 -16.45 5.69 35.40
C GLN A 126 -16.01 6.95 34.68
N GLU A 127 -16.58 7.14 33.49
CA GLU A 127 -16.73 8.39 32.75
C GLU A 127 -16.42 9.60 33.64
N TYR A 128 -15.13 9.96 33.72
CA TYR A 128 -14.69 11.08 34.53
C TYR A 128 -15.14 12.32 33.78
N SER A 129 -16.31 12.84 34.16
CA SER A 129 -16.80 14.12 33.70
C SER A 129 -15.71 15.16 33.98
N HIS A 130 -15.08 15.64 32.91
CA HIS A 130 -13.96 16.56 32.95
C HIS A 130 -14.45 17.97 33.36
N GLU A 131 -14.83 18.14 34.62
CA GLU A 131 -14.99 19.47 35.22
C GLU A 131 -13.81 19.72 36.17
N GLY A 132 -12.81 20.46 35.68
CA GLY A 132 -11.99 21.28 36.56
C GLY A 132 -10.51 20.92 36.79
N ILE A 133 -9.83 20.19 35.90
CA ILE A 133 -8.36 20.11 35.97
C ILE A 133 -7.77 21.38 35.35
N GLN A 134 -7.19 22.24 36.19
CA GLN A 134 -6.38 23.38 35.76
C GLN A 134 -5.16 22.89 34.96
N PRO A 135 -4.77 23.58 33.88
CA PRO A 135 -3.65 23.16 33.06
C PRO A 135 -2.36 23.18 33.87
N PHE A 136 -1.68 22.02 33.91
CA PHE A 136 -0.29 21.95 34.34
C PHE A 136 0.55 22.87 33.44
N GLN A 137 1.20 23.86 34.05
CA GLN A 137 2.24 24.65 33.39
C GLN A 137 3.39 23.71 33.05
N TYR A 138 3.61 23.48 31.75
CA TYR A 138 4.87 22.95 31.26
C TYR A 138 5.88 24.10 31.24
N ASP A 139 6.93 23.98 32.03
CA ASP A 139 8.11 24.84 31.91
C ASP A 139 8.81 24.51 30.60
N TYR A 140 8.73 25.47 29.68
CA TYR A 140 9.36 25.45 28.37
C TYR A 140 10.87 25.69 28.57
N TYR A 141 11.68 24.64 28.50
CA TYR A 141 13.13 24.79 28.46
C TYR A 141 13.52 25.37 27.09
N SER A 142 13.85 26.66 27.09
CA SER A 142 14.51 27.33 25.97
C SER A 142 15.97 26.87 25.90
N TYR A 143 16.32 26.14 24.85
CA TYR A 143 17.72 25.95 24.48
C TYR A 143 18.20 27.26 23.84
N GLU A 144 19.14 27.92 24.49
CA GLU A 144 19.93 28.99 23.88
C GLU A 144 20.94 28.31 22.95
N ASP A 145 20.56 28.15 21.68
CA ASP A 145 21.48 27.74 20.61
C ASP A 145 22.44 28.90 20.32
N GLU A 146 23.73 28.63 20.46
CA GLU A 146 24.82 29.53 20.12
C GLU A 146 24.81 29.79 18.60
N GLU A 147 24.85 31.07 18.25
CA GLU A 147 24.82 31.58 16.88
C GLU A 147 26.05 31.10 16.07
N GLU A 148 25.86 30.08 15.23
CA GLU A 148 26.74 29.85 14.08
C GLU A 148 26.09 30.50 12.85
N GLU A 149 26.61 31.69 12.48
CA GLU A 149 26.23 32.45 11.30
C GLU A 149 26.67 31.73 10.02
N ASP A 150 25.92 30.73 9.57
CA ASP A 150 26.04 30.22 8.22
C ASP A 150 24.95 30.79 7.31
N ASN A 151 25.42 31.64 6.39
CA ASN A 151 24.72 32.32 5.31
C ASN A 151 23.93 31.34 4.41
N TYR A 152 22.71 30.98 4.84
CA TYR A 152 21.78 30.18 4.06
C TYR A 152 20.84 31.09 3.26
N HIS A 153 21.13 31.23 1.96
CA HIS A 153 20.23 31.86 0.99
C HIS A 153 18.91 31.10 0.94
N GLY A 154 17.86 31.68 1.51
CA GLY A 154 16.50 31.16 1.49
C GLY A 154 15.98 31.02 0.06
N MET A 155 15.98 29.79 -0.45
CA MET A 155 15.16 29.42 -1.60
C MET A 155 13.72 29.27 -1.12
N TYR A 156 12.87 30.21 -1.54
CA TYR A 156 11.42 30.03 -1.51
C TYR A 156 11.09 28.78 -2.34
N PHE A 157 10.77 27.67 -1.67
CA PHE A 157 10.08 26.56 -2.32
C PHE A 157 8.62 26.96 -2.48
N ASP A 158 8.28 27.27 -3.73
CA ASP A 158 6.91 27.42 -4.20
C ASP A 158 6.17 26.10 -3.86
N GLU A 159 5.14 26.16 -3.00
CA GLU A 159 4.30 25.00 -2.60
C GLU A 159 3.44 24.45 -3.75
N GLY A 160 3.86 24.66 -5.00
CA GLY A 160 3.28 24.07 -6.21
C GLY A 160 3.79 22.66 -6.48
N SER A 161 3.96 21.82 -5.46
CA SER A 161 4.25 20.40 -5.65
C SER A 161 3.01 19.72 -6.25
N LEU A 162 2.95 19.78 -7.58
CA LEU A 162 2.17 18.91 -8.45
C LEU A 162 2.61 17.47 -8.20
N SER A 163 2.15 16.92 -7.08
CA SER A 163 1.99 15.49 -6.94
C SER A 163 1.17 15.07 -8.15
N SER A 164 1.80 14.38 -9.09
CA SER A 164 1.16 13.84 -10.28
C SER A 164 0.27 12.66 -9.90
N VAL A 165 -0.55 12.83 -8.86
CA VAL A 165 -1.65 11.95 -8.50
C VAL A 165 -2.49 11.83 -9.76
N ALA A 166 -2.66 10.59 -10.21
CA ALA A 166 -3.50 10.29 -11.35
C ALA A 166 -4.85 10.98 -11.14
N CYS A 167 -5.14 11.97 -11.98
CA CYS A 167 -6.35 12.74 -11.79
C CYS A 167 -7.54 11.95 -12.32
N VAL A 168 -8.17 11.22 -11.41
CA VAL A 168 -9.28 10.31 -11.71
C VAL A 168 -10.51 10.85 -10.99
N GLU A 169 -11.59 11.04 -11.75
CA GLU A 169 -12.89 11.35 -11.16
C GLU A 169 -13.38 10.15 -10.33
N LYS A 170 -13.67 10.38 -9.05
CA LYS A 170 -14.14 9.35 -8.12
C LYS A 170 -15.61 8.99 -8.36
N SER A 171 -16.36 9.81 -9.11
CA SER A 171 -17.80 9.63 -9.35
C SER A 171 -18.17 9.64 -10.83
N LYS A 172 -19.10 8.76 -11.23
CA LYS A 172 -19.68 8.74 -12.59
C LYS A 172 -20.64 9.90 -12.85
N HIS A 173 -21.02 10.65 -11.82
CA HIS A 173 -21.98 11.76 -11.92
C HIS A 173 -21.30 13.13 -12.00
N CYS A 174 -19.98 13.21 -12.14
CA CYS A 174 -19.23 14.47 -12.19
C CYS A 174 -19.75 15.44 -13.27
N SER A 175 -20.23 14.94 -14.41
CA SER A 175 -20.83 15.78 -15.47
C SER A 175 -22.04 16.62 -15.01
N ARG A 176 -22.72 16.24 -13.91
CA ARG A 176 -23.86 17.00 -13.35
C ARG A 176 -23.45 18.09 -12.36
N TYR A 177 -22.19 18.15 -11.96
CA TYR A 177 -21.69 19.06 -10.92
C TYR A 177 -20.76 20.15 -11.46
N LYS A 178 -20.79 20.39 -12.77
CA LYS A 178 -19.91 21.36 -13.43
C LYS A 178 -20.08 22.80 -12.92
N ASP A 179 -21.27 23.12 -12.43
CA ASP A 179 -21.65 24.41 -11.83
C ASP A 179 -21.43 24.46 -10.30
N LYS A 180 -20.98 23.37 -9.67
CA LYS A 180 -20.81 23.24 -8.22
C LYS A 180 -19.36 23.11 -7.77
N CYS A 181 -18.42 23.57 -8.59
CA CYS A 181 -17.00 23.47 -8.29
C CYS A 181 -16.52 24.39 -7.17
N ASP A 182 -17.38 25.25 -6.63
CA ASP A 182 -17.08 26.02 -5.41
C ASP A 182 -17.09 25.12 -4.16
N ASP A 183 -17.84 24.01 -4.19
CA ASP A 183 -17.91 23.05 -3.08
C ASP A 183 -16.60 22.22 -3.01
N PRO A 184 -15.89 22.23 -1.86
CA PRO A 184 -14.64 21.47 -1.71
C PRO A 184 -14.81 19.96 -1.90
N ASN A 185 -15.97 19.39 -1.56
CA ASN A 185 -16.23 17.96 -1.75
C ASN A 185 -16.35 17.62 -3.23
N ILE A 186 -16.99 18.49 -4.02
CA ILE A 186 -17.09 18.31 -5.47
C ILE A 186 -15.71 18.44 -6.12
N ARG A 187 -14.87 19.35 -5.64
CA ARG A 187 -13.48 19.51 -6.09
C ARG A 187 -12.64 18.25 -5.86
N GLU A 188 -12.82 17.60 -4.72
CA GLU A 188 -12.09 16.38 -4.39
C GLU A 188 -12.60 15.15 -5.18
N ILE A 189 -13.91 15.06 -5.40
CA ILE A 189 -14.54 13.92 -6.09
C ILE A 189 -14.39 14.06 -7.62
N CYS A 190 -14.45 15.29 -8.14
CA CYS A 190 -14.50 15.61 -9.56
C CYS A 190 -13.43 16.64 -9.98
N PRO A 191 -12.15 16.41 -9.68
CA PRO A 191 -11.09 17.38 -9.95
C PRO A 191 -10.94 17.71 -11.44
N GLU A 192 -11.24 16.75 -12.32
CA GLU A 192 -11.19 16.93 -13.77
C GLU A 192 -12.35 17.79 -14.29
N THR A 193 -13.59 17.49 -13.91
CA THR A 193 -14.75 18.34 -14.25
C THR A 193 -14.59 19.77 -13.73
N CYS A 194 -13.95 19.95 -12.56
CA CYS A 194 -13.67 21.26 -11.98
C CYS A 194 -12.40 21.93 -12.51
N GLY A 195 -11.68 21.30 -13.44
CA GLY A 195 -10.49 21.89 -14.06
C GLY A 195 -9.30 22.07 -13.12
N LEU A 196 -9.32 21.44 -11.93
CA LEU A 196 -8.19 21.42 -10.99
C LEU A 196 -7.04 20.59 -11.53
N CYS A 197 -7.35 19.70 -12.45
CA CYS A 197 -6.39 18.97 -13.22
C CYS A 197 -6.89 18.84 -14.64
N THR A 198 -5.96 18.81 -15.58
CA THR A 198 -6.23 18.25 -16.90
C THR A 198 -5.79 16.80 -16.86
N ARG A 199 -6.66 15.85 -17.22
CA ARG A 199 -6.13 14.63 -17.84
C ARG A 199 -5.23 15.14 -18.95
N ARG A 200 -3.94 14.83 -18.87
CA ARG A 200 -3.12 14.85 -20.07
C ARG A 200 -3.87 13.91 -21.00
N LYS A 201 -4.67 14.46 -21.91
CA LYS A 201 -4.98 13.82 -23.17
C LYS A 201 -3.60 13.63 -23.79
N LEU A 202 -2.92 12.56 -23.40
CA LEU A 202 -1.87 11.99 -24.21
C LEU A 202 -2.52 11.92 -25.58
N ARG A 203 -2.03 12.75 -26.51
CA ARG A 203 -2.57 12.89 -27.86
C ARG A 203 -2.49 11.51 -28.51
N GLY A 204 -3.50 10.69 -28.26
CA GLY A 204 -3.72 9.42 -28.95
C GLY A 204 -4.32 9.72 -30.30
N ASN A 205 -3.48 10.21 -31.21
CA ASN A 205 -3.69 10.03 -32.66
C ASN A 205 -2.53 9.24 -33.28
N GLU A 206 -1.66 8.65 -32.47
CA GLU A 206 -0.95 7.45 -32.87
C GLU A 206 -1.40 6.34 -31.94
N GLU A 207 -2.15 5.42 -32.51
CA GLU A 207 -2.17 4.02 -32.10
C GLU A 207 -0.74 3.48 -32.25
N GLN A 208 0.20 3.99 -31.44
CA GLN A 208 1.51 3.39 -31.30
C GLN A 208 1.24 1.96 -30.87
N ASN A 209 1.72 1.03 -31.70
CA ASN A 209 1.55 -0.42 -31.61
C ASN A 209 2.00 -0.95 -30.24
N CYS A 210 1.25 -0.67 -29.19
CA CYS A 210 1.44 -1.22 -27.88
C CYS A 210 0.87 -2.62 -27.93
N THR A 211 1.74 -3.57 -28.24
CA THR A 211 1.44 -4.98 -28.21
C THR A 211 2.26 -5.62 -27.12
N ASP A 212 1.69 -6.62 -26.47
CA ASP A 212 2.47 -7.45 -25.56
C ASP A 212 3.64 -8.08 -26.31
N ILE A 213 4.81 -8.10 -25.66
CA ILE A 213 6.01 -8.71 -26.20
C ILE A 213 5.78 -10.22 -26.24
N LYS A 214 5.72 -10.78 -27.46
CA LYS A 214 5.55 -12.22 -27.69
C LYS A 214 6.80 -13.00 -27.27
N GLN A 215 7.06 -13.17 -25.99
CA GLN A 215 8.08 -14.11 -25.52
C GLN A 215 7.45 -15.49 -25.31
N LYS A 216 8.20 -16.55 -25.63
CA LYS A 216 7.76 -17.95 -25.51
C LYS A 216 7.35 -18.39 -24.09
N ARG A 217 7.61 -17.57 -23.06
CA ARG A 217 7.29 -17.86 -21.65
C ARG A 217 6.28 -16.90 -21.01
N THR A 218 5.99 -15.75 -21.63
CA THR A 218 5.02 -14.80 -21.10
C THR A 218 3.71 -14.97 -21.82
N GLU A 219 2.88 -15.87 -21.29
CA GLU A 219 1.48 -15.91 -21.65
C GLU A 219 0.77 -14.73 -20.96
N CYS A 220 0.88 -13.54 -21.55
CA CYS A 220 0.35 -12.30 -20.99
C CYS A 220 -1.13 -12.41 -20.55
N PRO A 221 -2.04 -13.05 -21.33
CA PRO A 221 -3.45 -13.18 -20.92
C PRO A 221 -3.68 -13.87 -19.56
N PHE A 222 -2.77 -14.77 -19.13
CA PHE A 222 -2.92 -15.49 -17.86
C PHE A 222 -2.20 -14.83 -16.68
N ASN A 223 -1.44 -13.76 -16.93
CA ASN A 223 -0.60 -13.09 -15.93
C ASN A 223 -1.11 -11.71 -15.51
N THR A 224 -2.39 -11.39 -15.74
CA THR A 224 -3.02 -10.11 -15.35
C THR A 224 -2.87 -9.80 -13.86
N HIS A 225 -2.95 -10.81 -12.99
CA HIS A 225 -2.74 -10.66 -11.55
C HIS A 225 -1.30 -10.29 -11.17
N ARG A 226 -0.32 -10.48 -12.06
CA ARG A 226 1.11 -10.18 -11.83
C ARG A 226 1.56 -8.84 -12.41
N CYS A 227 0.63 -7.99 -12.85
CA CYS A 227 0.96 -6.70 -13.46
C CYS A 227 1.67 -5.72 -12.51
N PHE A 228 1.69 -5.98 -11.20
CA PHE A 228 2.53 -5.25 -10.24
C PHE A 228 4.03 -5.59 -10.38
N ASN A 229 4.38 -6.73 -10.98
CA ASN A 229 5.77 -7.08 -11.24
C ASN A 229 6.28 -6.32 -12.47
N ILE A 230 7.35 -5.53 -12.30
CA ILE A 230 7.91 -4.67 -13.36
C ILE A 230 8.30 -5.43 -14.63
N HIS A 231 8.71 -6.70 -14.52
CA HIS A 231 9.04 -7.53 -15.69
C HIS A 231 7.79 -7.94 -16.47
N VAL A 232 6.69 -8.23 -15.78
CA VAL A 232 5.39 -8.55 -16.40
C VAL A 232 4.79 -7.29 -17.00
N LEU A 233 4.80 -6.17 -16.29
CA LEU A 233 4.33 -4.87 -16.78
C LEU A 233 5.09 -4.45 -18.06
N ARG A 234 6.41 -4.65 -18.10
CA ARG A 234 7.24 -4.35 -19.27
C ARG A 234 7.04 -5.31 -20.43
N SER A 235 6.81 -6.59 -20.15
CA SER A 235 6.62 -7.63 -21.19
C SER A 235 5.19 -7.67 -21.72
N CYS A 236 4.23 -7.26 -20.90
CA CYS A 236 2.80 -7.31 -21.19
C CYS A 236 2.12 -5.93 -20.99
N PRO A 237 2.64 -4.84 -21.59
CA PRO A 237 2.14 -3.48 -21.34
C PRO A 237 0.69 -3.32 -21.80
N LYS A 238 0.22 -4.07 -22.80
CA LYS A 238 -1.17 -4.01 -23.25
C LYS A 238 -2.08 -4.73 -22.27
N THR A 239 -1.72 -5.96 -21.88
CA THR A 239 -2.52 -6.73 -20.92
C THR A 239 -2.56 -6.05 -19.55
N CYS A 240 -1.49 -5.38 -19.15
CA CYS A 240 -1.39 -4.68 -17.87
C CYS A 240 -1.84 -3.21 -17.90
N GLY A 241 -2.34 -2.69 -19.04
CA GLY A 241 -2.73 -1.29 -19.17
C GLY A 241 -1.57 -0.28 -19.10
N GLY A 242 -0.33 -0.76 -19.14
CA GLY A 242 0.90 0.01 -19.05
C GLY A 242 1.39 0.65 -20.37
N CYS A 243 0.57 0.68 -21.42
CA CYS A 243 0.96 1.22 -22.74
C CYS A 243 1.42 2.69 -22.72
N ASN A 244 1.01 3.44 -21.70
CA ASN A 244 1.35 4.86 -21.56
C ASN A 244 2.39 5.10 -20.46
N ILE A 245 3.02 4.05 -19.94
CA ILE A 245 4.04 4.17 -18.92
C ILE A 245 5.37 4.44 -19.62
N ASP A 246 5.94 5.61 -19.36
CA ASP A 246 7.35 5.86 -19.67
C ASP A 246 8.19 5.07 -18.67
N PHE A 247 8.56 3.84 -19.05
CA PHE A 247 9.38 2.98 -18.20
C PHE A 247 10.72 3.63 -17.85
N LYS A 248 11.27 4.51 -18.69
CA LYS A 248 12.52 5.21 -18.38
C LYS A 248 12.29 6.17 -17.22
N ALA A 249 11.27 7.03 -17.31
CA ALA A 249 10.90 7.92 -16.21
C ALA A 249 10.53 7.15 -14.94
N LEU A 250 9.85 6.01 -15.07
CA LEU A 250 9.52 5.13 -13.94
C LEU A 250 10.78 4.55 -13.28
N TYR A 251 11.75 4.08 -14.06
CA TYR A 251 13.03 3.58 -13.55
C TYR A 251 13.84 4.69 -12.88
N ASP A 252 13.93 5.87 -13.51
CA ASP A 252 14.66 7.01 -12.97
C ASP A 252 14.03 7.51 -11.65
N THR A 253 12.71 7.37 -11.48
CA THR A 253 11.98 7.73 -10.25
C THR A 253 12.13 6.69 -9.15
N ILE A 254 12.06 5.39 -9.48
CA ILE A 254 12.12 4.29 -8.50
C ILE A 254 13.56 3.94 -8.12
N MET A 255 14.52 4.19 -9.01
CA MET A 255 15.94 3.95 -8.81
C MET A 255 16.73 5.23 -9.13
N PRO A 256 16.78 6.22 -8.23
CA PRO A 256 17.74 7.29 -8.35
C PRO A 256 19.14 6.68 -8.14
N LEU A 257 19.78 6.28 -9.24
CA LEU A 257 21.20 5.98 -9.23
C LEU A 257 21.93 7.31 -9.06
N SER A 258 22.59 7.48 -7.91
CA SER A 258 23.76 8.35 -7.77
C SER A 258 24.68 8.07 -8.95
N THR A 259 24.76 9.00 -9.91
CA THR A 259 25.72 8.91 -11.02
C THR A 259 27.11 9.36 -10.58
N ASP A 260 27.27 9.80 -9.34
CA ASP A 260 28.54 10.28 -8.78
C ASP A 260 29.42 9.15 -8.22
N ASP A 261 28.89 7.95 -8.00
CA ASP A 261 29.67 6.81 -7.45
C ASP A 261 30.28 5.86 -8.51
N VAL A 262 30.25 6.22 -9.81
CA VAL A 262 30.87 5.42 -10.89
C VAL A 262 32.16 6.06 -11.41
N ARG A 263 33.01 6.55 -10.52
CA ARG A 263 34.43 6.79 -10.84
C ARG A 263 35.29 5.90 -9.96
N GLU A 264 36.11 5.10 -10.64
CA GLU A 264 37.18 4.23 -10.10
C GLU A 264 36.78 2.80 -9.70
N ILE A 265 36.22 2.04 -10.66
CA ILE A 265 36.50 0.60 -10.72
C ILE A 265 37.57 0.38 -11.80
N PRO A 266 38.84 0.12 -11.45
CA PRO A 266 39.87 -0.23 -12.42
C PRO A 266 39.55 -1.60 -13.03
N GLY A 267 39.29 -1.64 -14.33
CA GLY A 267 39.12 -2.88 -15.10
C GLY A 267 37.77 -3.08 -15.79
N PHE A 268 36.81 -2.16 -15.63
CA PHE A 268 35.54 -2.24 -16.36
C PHE A 268 35.49 -1.22 -17.50
N HIS A 269 35.87 -1.65 -18.71
CA HIS A 269 35.64 -0.86 -19.92
C HIS A 269 34.20 -1.09 -20.42
N TRP A 270 33.32 -0.14 -20.14
CA TRP A 270 32.03 -0.07 -20.82
C TRP A 270 32.26 0.37 -22.27
N VAL A 271 31.95 -0.51 -23.22
CA VAL A 271 31.95 -0.18 -24.66
C VAL A 271 30.51 0.12 -25.06
N PRO A 272 30.16 1.37 -25.43
CA PRO A 272 28.83 1.68 -25.95
C PRO A 272 28.55 0.84 -27.20
N PRO A 273 27.30 0.39 -27.42
CA PRO A 273 26.93 -0.17 -28.70
C PRO A 273 27.17 0.90 -29.78
N LYS A 274 28.02 0.56 -30.76
CA LYS A 274 28.20 1.39 -31.95
C LYS A 274 26.85 1.51 -32.65
N ASP A 275 26.49 2.75 -32.93
CA ASP A 275 25.38 3.09 -33.81
C ASP A 275 25.45 2.24 -35.07
N LEU A 276 24.35 1.53 -35.35
CA LEU A 276 24.06 0.98 -36.67
C LEU A 276 23.79 2.18 -37.58
N ASP A 277 24.87 2.75 -38.11
CA ASP A 277 24.78 3.67 -39.23
C ASP A 277 24.13 2.94 -40.40
N ASN A 278 22.97 3.44 -40.79
CA ASN A 278 22.32 3.17 -42.06
C ASN A 278 23.31 3.39 -43.22
N LYS A 279 23.59 2.31 -43.94
CA LYS A 279 23.97 2.33 -45.36
C LYS A 279 23.36 1.14 -46.08
#